data_AF-A0A950AQL3-F1
#
_entry.id   AF-A0A950AQL3-F1
#
_cell.length_a   1.000
_cell.length_b   1.000
_cell.length_c   1.000
_cell.angle_alpha   90.00
_cell.angle_beta   90.00
_cell.angle_gamma   90.00
#
_symmetry.space_group_name_H-M   'P 1'
#
loop_
_entity.id
_entity.type
_entity.pdbx_description
1 polymer ?
#
loop_
_entity_poly.entity_id
_entity_poly.type
_entity_poly.pdbx_seq_one_letter_code
_entity_poly.pdbx_strand_id
1 'polypeptide(L)'
;MTERPNRLSSNPPASRRLFLHEPGWQIDVKIGSEREFCDQKAPGQNDDHRLLDHEVYLYNNEERICFACAERRGLLSFEPKALRQPIGPPRCASDEGPDLGLPLPE
;
A
#
# COMPACT_ATOMS: atom_id res chain seq x y z
N MET A 1 -31.18 41.08 -6.21
CA MET A 1 -30.98 39.79 -5.50
C MET A 1 -30.01 38.99 -6.35
N THR A 2 -28.72 39.07 -6.03
CA THR A 2 -27.65 38.50 -6.87
C THR A 2 -27.27 37.16 -6.26
N GLU A 3 -27.70 36.07 -6.88
CA GLU A 3 -27.35 34.72 -6.45
C GLU A 3 -25.83 34.51 -6.55
N ARG A 4 -25.21 34.06 -5.46
CA ARG A 4 -23.78 33.75 -5.43
C ARG A 4 -23.58 32.43 -6.19
N PRO A 5 -22.60 32.31 -7.10
CA PRO A 5 -22.33 31.06 -7.78
C PRO A 5 -21.90 30.00 -6.76
N ASN A 6 -22.63 28.89 -6.77
CA ASN A 6 -22.35 27.69 -6.00
C ASN A 6 -20.95 27.18 -6.38
N ARG A 7 -19.96 27.34 -5.49
CA ARG A 7 -18.66 26.72 -5.67
C ARG A 7 -18.85 25.22 -5.48
N LEU A 8 -19.05 24.49 -6.59
CA LEU A 8 -18.85 23.06 -6.64
C LEU A 8 -17.48 22.77 -6.02
N SER A 9 -17.50 22.17 -4.83
CA SER A 9 -16.30 21.69 -4.17
C SER A 9 -15.72 20.58 -5.04
N SER A 10 -14.79 20.95 -5.93
CA SER A 10 -13.99 20.01 -6.69
C SER A 10 -12.99 19.36 -5.74
N ASN A 11 -13.47 18.43 -4.91
CA ASN A 11 -12.55 17.50 -4.26
C ASN A 11 -11.88 16.73 -5.40
N PRO A 12 -10.57 16.88 -5.63
CA PRO A 12 -9.91 16.10 -6.67
C PRO A 12 -10.20 14.62 -6.38
N PRO A 13 -10.46 13.79 -7.40
CA PRO A 13 -10.65 12.37 -7.19
C PRO A 13 -9.48 11.86 -6.36
N ALA A 14 -9.77 11.24 -5.22
CA ALA A 14 -8.74 10.76 -4.30
C ALA A 14 -7.73 9.94 -5.12
N SER A 15 -6.47 10.38 -5.14
CA SER A 15 -5.42 9.73 -5.90
C SER A 15 -5.37 8.25 -5.50
N ARG A 16 -5.57 7.35 -6.46
CA ARG A 16 -5.61 5.91 -6.21
C ARG A 16 -4.25 5.46 -5.69
N ARG A 17 -4.23 4.85 -4.49
CA ARG A 17 -3.00 4.35 -3.88
C ARG A 17 -2.64 2.98 -4.43
N LEU A 18 -1.34 2.71 -4.47
CA LEU A 18 -0.77 1.42 -4.84
C LEU A 18 0.07 0.90 -3.67
N PHE A 19 -0.04 -0.39 -3.39
CA PHE A 19 0.63 -1.08 -2.30
C PHE A 19 1.44 -2.25 -2.85
N LEU A 20 2.57 -2.52 -2.22
CA LEU A 20 3.48 -3.61 -2.54
C LEU A 20 3.36 -4.67 -1.44
N HIS A 21 2.89 -5.88 -1.77
CA HIS A 21 2.49 -6.88 -0.76
C HIS A 21 3.62 -7.81 -0.33
N GLU A 22 4.58 -8.08 -1.21
CA GLU A 22 5.71 -8.97 -0.95
C GLU A 22 6.90 -8.21 -0.33
N PRO A 23 7.44 -8.68 0.81
CA PRO A 23 8.61 -8.07 1.41
C PRO A 23 9.86 -8.24 0.52
N GLY A 24 10.78 -7.28 0.61
CA GLY A 24 12.03 -7.28 -0.14
C GLY A 24 11.95 -6.60 -1.51
N TRP A 25 10.75 -6.41 -2.06
CA TRP A 25 10.56 -5.58 -3.24
C TRP A 25 10.57 -4.10 -2.89
N GLN A 26 11.17 -3.30 -3.77
CA GLN A 26 11.27 -1.85 -3.67
C GLN A 26 10.82 -1.22 -4.99
N ILE A 27 10.41 0.05 -4.94
CA ILE A 27 10.02 0.84 -6.12
C ILE A 27 11.11 1.87 -6.39
N ASP A 28 11.43 2.06 -7.67
CA ASP A 28 12.32 3.13 -8.12
C ASP A 28 11.89 3.64 -9.50
N VAL A 29 12.50 4.74 -9.93
CA VAL A 29 12.30 5.34 -11.24
C VAL A 29 13.60 5.19 -12.02
N LYS A 30 13.53 4.59 -13.20
CA LYS A 30 14.69 4.46 -14.08
C LYS A 30 15.12 5.87 -14.50
N ILE A 31 16.39 6.22 -14.25
CA ILE A 31 16.99 7.49 -14.69
C ILE A 31 18.15 7.22 -15.64
N GLY A 32 18.23 8.02 -16.69
CA GLY A 32 19.33 8.02 -17.65
C GLY A 32 19.13 7.09 -18.84
N SER A 33 20.11 7.08 -19.74
CA SER A 33 20.01 6.44 -21.06
C SER A 33 20.48 4.98 -21.11
N GLU A 34 20.98 4.45 -19.99
CA GLU A 34 21.50 3.08 -19.95
C GLU A 34 20.41 2.06 -20.28
N ARG A 35 20.79 1.03 -21.05
CA ARG A 35 19.86 -0.04 -21.44
C ARG A 35 19.74 -1.02 -20.28
N GLU A 36 18.64 -0.90 -19.55
CA GLU A 36 18.22 -1.86 -18.54
C GLU A 36 16.96 -2.59 -19.01
N PHE A 37 16.80 -3.83 -18.55
CA PHE A 37 15.72 -4.72 -18.97
C PHE A 37 15.03 -5.32 -17.75
N CYS A 38 13.77 -5.70 -17.95
CA CYS A 38 12.99 -6.50 -17.02
C CYS A 38 13.48 -7.96 -17.09
N ASP A 39 13.73 -8.56 -15.92
CA ASP A 39 14.16 -9.95 -15.79
C ASP A 39 13.02 -10.97 -15.99
N GLN A 40 11.80 -10.48 -16.24
CA GLN A 40 10.62 -11.32 -16.43
C GLN A 40 10.14 -11.32 -17.89
N LYS A 41 9.93 -12.52 -18.43
CA LYS A 41 9.25 -12.72 -19.71
C LYS A 41 7.84 -13.28 -19.50
N ALA A 42 6.87 -12.67 -20.16
CA ALA A 42 5.54 -13.25 -20.24
C ALA A 42 5.58 -14.54 -21.07
N PRO A 43 4.78 -15.56 -20.75
CA PRO A 43 4.55 -16.68 -21.64
C PRO A 43 4.08 -16.20 -23.02
N GLY A 44 4.75 -16.62 -24.08
CA GLY A 44 4.40 -16.23 -25.46
C GLY A 44 4.93 -14.87 -25.92
N GLN A 45 5.75 -14.19 -25.11
CA GLN A 45 6.50 -13.02 -25.57
C GLN A 45 7.90 -13.41 -26.05
N ASN A 46 8.30 -12.81 -27.18
CA ASN A 46 9.59 -13.06 -27.83
C ASN A 46 10.63 -11.97 -27.53
N ASP A 47 10.19 -10.80 -27.09
CA ASP A 47 11.05 -9.64 -26.86
C ASP A 47 11.25 -9.37 -25.37
N ASP A 48 12.46 -8.95 -25.00
CA ASP A 48 12.77 -8.46 -23.66
C ASP A 48 12.08 -7.11 -23.40
N HIS A 49 11.50 -6.92 -22.21
CA HIS A 49 10.94 -5.60 -21.86
C HIS A 49 12.09 -4.69 -21.47
N ARG A 50 12.26 -3.62 -22.23
CA ARG A 50 13.23 -2.57 -21.91
C ARG A 50 12.63 -1.59 -20.91
N LEU A 51 13.38 -1.26 -19.87
CA LEU A 51 13.03 -0.16 -18.96
C LEU A 51 13.41 1.18 -19.61
N LEU A 52 12.43 2.07 -19.72
CA LEU A 52 12.58 3.38 -20.32
C LEU A 52 12.99 4.43 -19.29
N ASP A 53 13.60 5.51 -19.77
CA ASP A 53 13.91 6.66 -18.92
C ASP A 53 12.62 7.23 -18.31
N HIS A 54 12.68 7.56 -17.03
CA HIS A 54 11.55 7.93 -16.17
C HIS A 54 10.46 6.86 -16.00
N GLU A 55 10.71 5.60 -16.34
CA GLU A 55 9.77 4.51 -16.06
C GLU A 55 9.86 4.04 -14.60
N VAL A 56 8.70 3.82 -13.98
CA VAL A 56 8.63 3.18 -12.66
C VAL A 56 8.87 1.69 -12.81
N TYR A 57 9.81 1.17 -12.03
CA TYR A 57 10.13 -0.26 -11.99
C TYR A 57 10.22 -0.74 -10.54
N LEU A 58 10.17 -2.06 -10.37
CA LEU A 58 10.35 -2.70 -9.08
C LEU A 58 11.65 -3.51 -9.10
N TYR A 59 12.32 -3.58 -7.95
CA TYR A 59 13.52 -4.39 -7.81
C TYR A 59 13.58 -5.12 -6.47
N ASN A 60 14.29 -6.24 -6.45
CA ASN A 60 14.61 -7.03 -5.27
C ASN A 60 16.00 -7.65 -5.46
N ASN A 61 16.98 -7.19 -4.68
CA ASN A 61 18.40 -7.50 -4.87
C ASN A 61 18.86 -7.16 -6.30
N GLU A 62 19.13 -8.17 -7.13
CA GLU A 62 19.60 -8.02 -8.51
C GLU A 62 18.47 -8.13 -9.55
N GLU A 63 17.28 -8.59 -9.14
CA GLU A 63 16.11 -8.74 -10.02
C GLU A 63 15.40 -7.40 -10.18
N ARG A 64 15.14 -6.98 -11.43
CA ARG A 64 14.36 -5.80 -11.82
C ARG A 64 13.21 -6.21 -12.69
N ILE A 65 12.04 -5.63 -12.47
CA ILE A 65 10.84 -5.90 -13.28
C ILE A 65 10.10 -4.60 -13.60
N CYS A 66 9.54 -4.52 -14.82
CA CYS A 66 8.67 -3.43 -15.21
C CYS A 66 7.34 -3.48 -14.46
N PHE A 67 6.63 -2.36 -14.42
CA PHE A 67 5.35 -2.25 -13.72
C PHE A 67 4.33 -3.31 -14.20
N ALA A 68 4.25 -3.56 -15.51
CA ALA A 68 3.33 -4.53 -16.09
C ALA A 68 3.63 -5.98 -15.64
N CYS A 69 4.91 -6.33 -15.51
CA CYS A 69 5.31 -7.64 -14.98
C CYS A 69 5.07 -7.74 -13.47
N ALA A 70 5.25 -6.66 -12.72
CA ALA A 70 4.89 -6.62 -11.30
C ALA A 70 3.39 -6.80 -11.08
N GLU A 71 2.55 -6.16 -11.91
CA GLU A 71 1.09 -6.34 -11.88
C GLU A 71 0.71 -7.78 -12.20
N ARG A 72 1.26 -8.37 -13.28
CA ARG A 72 0.99 -9.76 -13.66
C ARG A 72 1.39 -10.76 -12.58
N ARG A 73 2.50 -10.52 -11.87
CA ARG A 73 2.95 -11.36 -10.76
C ARG A 73 2.10 -11.21 -9.49
N GLY A 74 1.20 -10.22 -9.45
CA GLY A 74 0.39 -9.95 -8.27
C GLY A 74 1.15 -9.27 -7.12
N LEU A 75 2.29 -8.62 -7.42
CA LEU A 75 3.07 -7.88 -6.41
C LEU A 75 2.37 -6.59 -5.98
N LEU A 76 1.56 -6.04 -6.88
CA LEU A 76 0.86 -4.78 -6.72
C LEU A 76 -0.57 -4.99 -6.24
N SER A 77 -1.03 -4.12 -5.35
CA SER A 77 -2.40 -4.09 -4.87
C SER A 77 -2.93 -2.67 -4.76
N PHE A 78 -4.23 -2.50 -4.94
CA PHE A 78 -4.92 -1.23 -4.67
C PHE A 78 -5.55 -1.19 -3.27
N GLU A 79 -5.46 -2.29 -2.53
CA GLU A 79 -5.98 -2.42 -1.17
C GLU A 79 -4.82 -2.55 -0.17
N PRO A 80 -4.86 -1.82 0.95
CA PRO A 80 -3.86 -1.96 2.00
C PRO A 80 -3.95 -3.35 2.63
N LYS A 81 -2.80 -3.93 3.00
CA LYS A 81 -2.76 -5.19 3.73
C LYS A 81 -3.32 -4.99 5.14
N ALA A 82 -4.41 -5.69 5.47
CA ALA A 82 -4.98 -5.65 6.81
C ALA A 82 -3.98 -6.16 7.86
N LEU A 83 -3.93 -5.49 9.01
CA LEU A 83 -3.18 -5.97 10.17
C LEU A 83 -3.74 -7.34 10.60
N ARG A 84 -2.87 -8.31 10.90
CA ARG A 84 -3.31 -9.63 11.38
C ARG A 84 -4.00 -9.47 12.73
N GLN A 85 -5.30 -9.77 12.73
CA GLN A 85 -6.29 -9.53 13.78
C GLN A 85 -6.41 -8.06 14.19
N PRO A 86 -7.61 -7.45 14.11
CA PRO A 86 -7.84 -6.26 14.91
C PRO A 86 -7.53 -6.65 16.35
N ILE A 87 -6.61 -5.94 16.99
CA ILE A 87 -6.51 -5.95 18.45
C ILE A 87 -7.94 -5.66 18.89
N GLY A 88 -8.60 -6.65 19.49
CA GLY A 88 -9.95 -6.47 19.99
C GLY A 88 -9.99 -5.18 20.81
N PRO A 89 -11.13 -4.47 20.87
CA PRO A 89 -11.20 -3.23 21.62
C PRO A 89 -10.51 -3.44 22.96
N PRO A 90 -9.60 -2.54 23.40
CA PRO A 90 -8.95 -2.69 24.67
C PRO A 90 -10.05 -3.00 25.67
N ARG A 91 -9.96 -4.16 26.33
CA ARG A 91 -10.81 -4.43 27.47
C ARG A 91 -10.44 -3.33 28.45
N CYS A 92 -11.19 -2.24 28.45
CA CYS A 92 -11.24 -1.34 29.58
C CYS A 92 -11.49 -2.29 30.74
N ALA A 93 -10.47 -2.49 31.57
CA ALA A 93 -10.65 -3.17 32.82
C ALA A 93 -11.78 -2.40 33.49
N SER A 94 -12.97 -2.99 33.52
CA SER A 94 -13.99 -2.55 34.44
C SER A 94 -13.27 -2.54 35.78
N ASP A 95 -13.24 -1.37 36.39
CA ASP A 95 -12.84 -1.16 37.76
C ASP A 95 -13.83 -1.96 38.62
N GLU A 96 -13.67 -3.28 38.67
CA GLU A 96 -14.12 -4.08 39.80
C GLU A 96 -13.13 -3.75 40.91
N GLY A 97 -13.37 -2.59 41.53
CA GLY A 97 -12.73 -2.24 42.78
C GLY A 97 -12.91 -3.42 43.75
N PRO A 98 -11.87 -3.78 44.52
CA PRO A 98 -12.01 -4.80 45.53
C PRO A 98 -13.11 -4.36 46.51
N ASP A 99 -14.12 -5.21 46.64
CA ASP A 99 -15.10 -5.17 47.73
C ASP A 99 -14.32 -5.21 49.05
N LEU A 100 -14.02 -4.02 49.59
CA LEU A 100 -13.49 -3.87 50.92
C LEU A 100 -14.65 -4.09 51.87
N GLY A 101 -14.91 -5.37 52.16
CA GLY A 101 -15.74 -5.83 53.26
C GLY A 101 -15.20 -5.29 54.59
N LEU A 102 -15.56 -4.05 54.89
CA LEU A 102 -15.33 -3.43 56.19
C LEU A 102 -16.39 -3.98 57.16
N PRO A 103 -15.99 -4.65 58.26
CA PRO A 103 -16.94 -5.10 59.26
C PRO A 103 -17.57 -3.88 59.96
N LEU A 104 -18.89 -3.93 60.14
CA LEU A 104 -19.63 -2.97 60.97
C LEU A 104 -19.15 -3.07 62.43
N PRO A 105 -18.93 -1.96 63.14
CA PRO A 105 -18.75 -1.97 64.59
C PRO A 105 -20.10 -2.16 65.30
N GLU A 106 -20.10 -2.95 66.37
CA GLU A 106 -21.20 -3.19 67.32
C GLU A 106 -21.55 -1.97 68.17
#